data_AF-A0A429BK18-F1
#
_entry.id   AF-A0A429BK18-F1
#
_cell.length_a   1.000
_cell.length_b   1.000
_cell.length_c   1.000
_cell.angle_alpha   90.00
_cell.angle_beta   90.00
_cell.angle_gamma   90.00
#
_symmetry.space_group_name_H-M   'P 1'
#
loop_
_entity.id
_entity.type
_entity.pdbx_description
1 polymer ?
#
loop_
_entity_poly.entity_id
_entity_poly.type
_entity_poly.pdbx_seq_one_letter_code
_entity_poly.pdbx_strand_id
1 'polypeptide(L)'
;MKRGNPPQRRTPLKQGKPLERKTPLRAAGNLERKPIRNQSKKRQAENLERRAMKHAMFPDGTPPCIVPWCGQWADDLHEPLTRARGGSITEPDNAVPTCRRHNSELTEEPPWGYELHLLVHAWDTRTYAEVAADRREALAGWHAEQVREAS
;
A
#
# COMPACT_ATOMS: atom_id res chain seq x y z
N MET A 1 -26.34 -1.45 -27.54
CA MET A 1 -25.56 -2.65 -27.91
C MET A 1 -26.25 -3.87 -27.32
N LYS A 2 -26.65 -4.85 -28.14
CA LYS A 2 -27.28 -6.09 -27.65
C LYS A 2 -26.19 -6.96 -27.02
N ARG A 3 -26.31 -7.27 -25.72
CA ARG A 3 -25.41 -8.21 -25.04
C ARG A 3 -25.64 -9.60 -25.66
N GLY A 4 -24.59 -10.19 -26.23
CA GLY A 4 -24.67 -11.54 -26.78
C GLY A 4 -25.02 -12.56 -25.70
N ASN A 5 -25.64 -13.68 -26.08
CA ASN A 5 -25.95 -14.75 -25.13
C ASN A 5 -24.66 -15.24 -24.46
N PRO A 6 -24.66 -15.43 -23.12
CA PRO A 6 -23.51 -15.97 -22.42
C PRO A 6 -23.17 -17.37 -22.99
N PRO A 7 -21.88 -17.71 -23.11
CA PRO A 7 -21.48 -19.01 -23.62
C PRO A 7 -22.12 -20.11 -22.76
N GLN A 8 -22.81 -21.04 -23.42
CA GLN A 8 -23.46 -22.15 -22.72
C GLN A 8 -22.40 -22.96 -21.97
N ARG A 9 -22.65 -23.25 -20.69
CA ARG A 9 -21.75 -24.07 -19.86
C ARG A 9 -21.54 -25.40 -20.58
N ARG A 10 -20.30 -25.68 -20.97
CA ARG A 10 -19.88 -26.97 -21.51
C ARG A 10 -20.31 -28.07 -20.53
N THR A 11 -20.68 -29.22 -21.09
CA THR A 11 -21.03 -30.46 -20.36
C THR A 11 -20.14 -30.64 -19.13
N PRO A 12 -20.71 -30.96 -17.96
CA PRO A 12 -19.94 -31.23 -16.74
C PRO A 12 -18.82 -32.23 -17.04
N LEU A 13 -17.60 -31.91 -16.62
CA LEU A 13 -16.47 -32.83 -16.74
C LEU A 13 -16.84 -34.13 -16.02
N LYS A 14 -16.77 -35.25 -16.74
CA LYS A 14 -16.95 -36.58 -16.12
C LYS A 14 -15.87 -36.73 -15.05
N GLN A 15 -16.26 -37.03 -13.81
CA GLN A 15 -15.30 -37.36 -12.76
C GLN A 15 -14.44 -38.53 -13.24
N GLY A 16 -13.15 -38.26 -13.46
CA GLY A 16 -12.18 -39.29 -13.79
C GLY A 16 -11.99 -40.25 -12.62
N LYS A 17 -11.35 -41.39 -12.89
CA LYS A 17 -10.89 -42.30 -11.82
C LYS A 17 -9.97 -41.54 -10.86
N PRO A 18 -10.01 -41.82 -9.55
CA PRO A 18 -9.06 -41.26 -8.59
C PRO A 18 -7.63 -41.46 -9.10
N LEU A 19 -6.79 -40.42 -9.01
CA LEU A 19 -5.39 -40.52 -9.38
C LEU A 19 -4.71 -41.61 -8.54
N GLU A 20 -4.26 -42.68 -9.20
CA GLU A 20 -3.47 -43.72 -8.55
C GLU A 20 -2.15 -43.12 -8.07
N ARG A 21 -1.92 -43.19 -6.75
CA ARG A 21 -0.65 -42.76 -6.17
C ARG A 21 0.42 -43.79 -6.48
N LYS A 22 1.41 -43.38 -7.28
CA LYS A 22 2.62 -44.18 -7.54
C LYS A 22 3.54 -44.28 -6.32
N THR A 23 3.40 -43.39 -5.34
CA THR A 23 4.27 -43.33 -4.15
C THR A 23 3.46 -43.50 -2.87
N PRO A 24 3.74 -44.54 -2.06
CA PRO A 24 3.06 -44.76 -0.78
C PRO A 24 3.31 -43.57 0.16
N LEU A 25 2.29 -43.15 0.90
CA LEU A 25 2.50 -42.25 2.04
C LEU A 25 3.38 -43.00 3.03
N ARG A 26 4.63 -42.58 3.17
CA ARG A 26 5.32 -42.85 4.43
C ARG A 26 4.50 -42.11 5.48
N ALA A 27 3.82 -42.84 6.35
CA ALA A 27 3.24 -42.27 7.56
C ALA A 27 4.40 -41.63 8.32
N ALA A 28 4.61 -40.33 8.09
CA ALA A 28 5.61 -39.57 8.79
C ALA A 28 5.18 -39.56 10.25
N GLY A 29 6.05 -40.06 11.13
CA GLY A 29 5.87 -39.93 12.57
C GLY A 29 5.54 -38.48 12.92
N ASN A 30 4.95 -38.29 14.11
CA ASN A 30 4.49 -37.00 14.61
C ASN A 30 5.60 -35.93 14.44
N LEU A 31 5.54 -35.15 13.36
CA LEU A 31 6.55 -34.14 13.07
C LEU A 31 6.48 -33.12 14.19
N GLU A 32 7.58 -32.93 14.90
CA GLU A 32 7.68 -31.94 15.96
C GLU A 32 7.30 -30.57 15.37
N ARG A 33 6.18 -30.03 15.83
CA ARG A 33 5.63 -28.77 15.32
C ARG A 33 6.51 -27.63 15.80
N LYS A 34 7.35 -27.10 14.91
CA LYS A 34 8.05 -25.84 15.17
C LYS A 34 7.03 -24.69 15.11
N PRO A 35 7.09 -23.71 16.02
CA PRO A 35 6.25 -22.52 15.93
C PRO A 35 6.43 -21.83 14.57
N ILE A 36 5.31 -21.47 13.95
CA ILE A 36 5.33 -20.69 12.71
C ILE A 36 5.89 -19.31 13.03
N ARG A 37 6.84 -18.83 12.21
CA ARG A 37 7.38 -17.49 12.37
C ARG A 37 6.29 -16.46 12.08
N ASN A 38 6.21 -15.40 12.88
CA ASN A 38 5.24 -14.32 12.68
C ASN A 38 5.39 -13.62 11.31
N GLN A 39 6.60 -13.59 10.75
CA GLN A 39 6.89 -12.99 9.44
C GLN A 39 7.91 -13.83 8.66
N SER A 40 7.85 -13.75 7.33
CA SER A 40 8.85 -14.37 6.44
C SER A 40 10.18 -13.61 6.50
N LYS A 41 11.30 -14.29 6.20
CA LYS A 41 12.63 -13.66 6.15
C LYS A 41 12.67 -12.47 5.16
N LYS A 42 11.98 -12.61 4.02
CA LYS A 42 11.85 -11.55 3.02
C LYS A 42 11.18 -10.30 3.59
N ARG A 43 10.06 -10.48 4.29
CA ARG A 43 9.33 -9.36 4.91
C ARG A 43 10.11 -8.72 6.06
N GLN A 44 10.89 -9.50 6.79
CA GLN A 44 11.78 -8.97 7.82
C GLN A 44 12.87 -8.07 7.23
N ALA A 45 13.52 -8.47 6.14
CA ALA A 45 14.52 -7.65 5.44
C ALA A 45 13.91 -6.33 4.92
N GLU A 46 12.76 -6.42 4.24
CA GLU A 46 12.02 -5.24 3.74
C GLU A 46 11.63 -4.28 4.87
N ASN A 47 11.21 -4.80 6.03
CA ASN A 47 10.89 -3.99 7.20
C ASN A 47 12.13 -3.33 7.83
N LEU A 48 13.31 -3.94 7.73
CA LEU A 48 14.56 -3.31 8.17
C LEU A 48 14.92 -2.15 7.27
N GLU A 49 14.85 -2.33 5.95
CA GLU A 49 15.06 -1.27 4.97
C GLU A 49 14.09 -0.10 5.18
N ARG A 50 12.79 -0.39 5.37
CA ARG A 50 11.77 0.63 5.67
C ARG A 50 12.07 1.39 6.96
N ARG A 51 12.56 0.73 8.01
CA ARG A 51 12.94 1.40 9.27
C ARG A 51 14.12 2.33 9.05
N ALA A 52 15.14 1.89 8.33
CA ALA A 52 16.29 2.72 8.00
C ALA A 52 15.88 3.95 7.16
N MET A 53 15.02 3.75 6.16
CA MET A 53 14.45 4.84 5.36
C MET A 53 13.65 5.83 6.22
N LYS A 54 12.79 5.36 7.14
CA LYS A 54 12.05 6.23 8.08
C LYS A 54 13.00 7.10 8.91
N HIS A 55 14.06 6.50 9.46
CA HIS A 55 15.05 7.24 10.25
C HIS A 55 15.83 8.25 9.42
N ALA A 56 16.12 7.95 8.15
CA ALA A 56 16.80 8.88 7.24
C ALA A 56 15.90 10.05 6.82
N MET A 57 14.61 9.81 6.59
CA MET A 57 13.64 10.86 6.24
C MET A 57 13.37 11.82 7.39
N PHE A 58 13.34 11.31 8.63
CA PHE A 58 12.97 12.09 9.81
C PHE A 58 14.00 11.89 10.94
N PRO A 59 15.21 12.44 10.79
CA PRO A 59 16.27 12.28 11.79
C PRO A 59 15.91 12.90 13.15
N ASP A 60 15.11 13.96 13.14
CA ASP A 60 14.71 14.71 14.34
C ASP A 60 13.51 14.09 15.08
N GLY A 61 12.99 12.95 14.60
CA GLY A 61 11.88 12.24 15.21
C GLY A 61 10.62 12.25 14.36
N THR A 62 9.45 12.12 14.98
CA THR A 62 8.18 11.96 14.27
C THR A 62 7.66 13.30 13.75
N PRO A 63 7.46 13.50 12.44
CA PRO A 63 6.88 14.74 11.90
C PRO A 63 5.36 14.82 12.17
N PRO A 64 4.74 16.00 12.03
CA PRO A 64 3.28 16.10 11.99
C PRO A 64 2.70 15.36 10.79
N CYS A 65 1.42 15.05 10.86
CA CYS A 65 0.66 14.50 9.74
C CYS A 65 0.69 15.48 8.55
N ILE A 66 0.92 14.96 7.34
CA ILE A 66 1.05 15.77 6.13
C ILE A 66 -0.27 16.41 5.65
N VAL A 67 -1.40 15.91 6.13
CA VAL A 67 -2.72 16.42 5.78
C VAL A 67 -2.86 17.83 6.36
N PRO A 68 -3.09 18.89 5.54
CA PRO A 68 -2.89 20.27 5.97
C PRO A 68 -3.79 20.74 7.12
N TRP A 69 -5.01 20.20 7.20
CA TRP A 69 -5.96 20.48 8.28
C TRP A 69 -5.77 19.55 9.51
N CYS A 70 -4.67 18.79 9.56
CA CYS A 70 -4.35 17.90 10.67
C CYS A 70 -3.33 18.53 11.62
N GLY A 71 -3.66 18.58 12.92
CA GLY A 71 -2.72 18.96 13.98
C GLY A 71 -2.07 17.79 14.73
N GLN A 72 -2.22 16.54 14.26
CA GLN A 72 -1.73 15.35 14.95
C GLN A 72 -0.35 14.92 14.47
N TRP A 73 0.38 14.20 15.31
CA TRP A 73 1.65 13.56 14.95
C TRP A 73 1.42 12.36 14.04
N ALA A 74 2.40 12.06 13.17
CA ALA A 74 2.31 10.91 12.28
C ALA A 74 2.56 9.59 13.02
N ASP A 75 1.63 8.63 12.91
CA ASP A 75 1.80 7.29 13.47
C ASP A 75 2.43 6.34 12.45
N ASP A 76 2.08 6.54 11.18
CA ASP A 76 2.33 5.65 10.07
C ASP A 76 2.93 6.41 8.88
N LEU A 77 3.59 5.68 7.98
CA LEU A 77 4.01 6.19 6.67
C LEU A 77 3.03 5.68 5.62
N HIS A 78 2.17 6.56 5.14
CA HIS A 78 1.26 6.27 4.04
C HIS A 78 2.01 6.16 2.71
N GLU A 79 1.51 5.33 1.81
CA GLU A 79 2.11 5.02 0.51
C GLU A 79 1.18 5.52 -0.60
N PRO A 80 1.46 6.67 -1.23
CA PRO A 80 0.57 7.26 -2.24
C PRO A 80 0.24 6.32 -3.40
N LEU A 81 1.22 5.58 -3.89
CA LEU A 81 0.99 4.37 -4.66
C LEU A 81 1.06 3.18 -3.71
N THR A 82 -0.08 2.52 -3.49
CA THR A 82 -0.14 1.39 -2.56
C THR A 82 0.61 0.17 -3.09
N ARG A 83 1.12 -0.68 -2.20
CA ARG A 83 1.80 -1.96 -2.57
C ARG A 83 0.95 -2.85 -3.44
N ALA A 84 -0.35 -2.87 -3.19
CA ALA A 84 -1.30 -3.67 -3.98
C ALA A 84 -1.35 -3.22 -5.44
N ARG A 85 -1.00 -1.96 -5.71
CA ARG A 85 -0.88 -1.34 -7.04
C ARG A 85 0.57 -1.27 -7.54
N GLY A 86 1.52 -1.96 -6.89
CA GLY A 86 2.93 -1.98 -7.29
C GLY A 86 3.81 -0.92 -6.63
N GLY A 87 3.29 -0.19 -5.64
CA GLY A 87 4.07 0.77 -4.85
C GLY A 87 5.21 0.13 -4.06
N SER A 88 6.39 0.76 -4.09
CA SER A 88 7.49 0.40 -3.19
C SER A 88 7.28 0.98 -1.78
N ILE A 89 7.57 0.17 -0.76
CA ILE A 89 7.51 0.62 0.65
C ILE A 89 8.81 1.19 1.19
N THR A 90 9.88 1.03 0.41
CA THR A 90 11.24 1.45 0.76
C THR A 90 11.64 2.69 -0.03
N GLU A 91 10.83 3.16 -0.98
CA GLU A 91 11.10 4.41 -1.68
C GLU A 91 10.59 5.63 -0.90
N PRO A 92 11.48 6.58 -0.58
CA PRO A 92 11.14 7.73 0.26
C PRO A 92 10.12 8.66 -0.42
N ASP A 93 10.16 8.81 -1.74
CA ASP A 93 9.22 9.66 -2.48
C ASP A 93 7.79 9.07 -2.49
N ASN A 94 7.66 7.75 -2.30
CA ASN A 94 6.39 7.04 -2.13
C ASN A 94 6.03 6.83 -0.64
N ALA A 95 6.61 7.61 0.27
CA ALA A 95 6.27 7.58 1.69
C ALA A 95 5.90 8.98 2.18
N VAL A 96 4.76 9.11 2.87
CA VAL A 96 4.33 10.37 3.48
C VAL A 96 3.90 10.16 4.94
N PRO A 97 4.26 11.07 5.86
CA PRO A 97 3.89 10.92 7.26
C PRO A 97 2.40 11.22 7.46
N THR A 98 1.67 10.28 8.05
CA THR A 98 0.24 10.43 8.32
C THR A 98 -0.12 9.92 9.72
N CYS A 99 -1.05 10.58 10.39
CA CYS A 99 -1.68 10.00 11.58
C CYS A 99 -2.55 8.80 11.19
N ARG A 100 -2.86 7.94 12.16
CA ARG A 100 -3.66 6.73 11.92
C ARG A 100 -5.03 7.03 11.31
N ARG A 101 -5.67 8.12 11.71
CA ARG A 101 -6.99 8.54 11.18
C ARG A 101 -6.93 8.78 9.67
N HIS A 102 -6.05 9.68 9.23
CA HIS A 102 -5.92 10.02 7.81
C HIS A 102 -5.36 8.87 6.97
N ASN A 103 -4.50 8.01 7.55
CA ASN A 103 -4.06 6.81 6.84
C ASN A 103 -5.24 5.85 6.54
N SER A 104 -6.18 5.70 7.47
CA SER A 104 -7.42 4.95 7.24
C SER A 104 -8.32 5.64 6.22
N GLU A 105 -8.54 6.96 6.33
CA GLU A 105 -9.34 7.71 5.36
C GLU A 105 -8.77 7.60 3.93
N LEU A 106 -7.46 7.72 3.75
CA LEU A 106 -6.80 7.56 2.43
C LEU A 106 -7.02 6.16 1.83
N THR A 107 -7.29 5.15 2.64
CA THR A 107 -7.65 3.79 2.15
C THR A 107 -9.02 3.78 1.49
N GLU A 108 -9.92 4.70 1.85
CA GLU A 108 -11.25 4.88 1.23
C GLU A 108 -11.20 5.71 -0.05
N GLU A 109 -10.00 6.14 -0.47
CA GLU A 109 -9.74 6.88 -1.71
C GLU A 109 -10.54 8.19 -1.84
N PRO A 110 -10.54 9.08 -0.83
CA PRO A 110 -11.28 10.33 -0.89
C PRO A 110 -10.73 11.25 -1.99
N PRO A 111 -11.57 12.09 -2.62
CA PRO A 111 -11.15 12.99 -3.70
C PRO A 111 -9.93 13.87 -3.32
N TRP A 112 -9.93 14.43 -2.11
CA TRP A 112 -8.84 15.27 -1.61
C TRP A 112 -7.49 14.53 -1.54
N GLY A 113 -7.51 13.20 -1.40
CA GLY A 113 -6.28 12.40 -1.42
C GLY A 113 -5.58 12.47 -2.79
N TYR A 114 -6.35 12.48 -3.87
CA TYR A 114 -5.82 12.65 -5.22
C TYR A 114 -5.44 14.11 -5.51
N GLU A 115 -6.26 15.07 -5.07
CA GLU A 115 -6.00 16.51 -5.22
C GLU A 115 -4.68 16.93 -4.55
N LEU A 116 -4.38 16.38 -3.38
CA LEU A 116 -3.13 16.64 -2.65
C LEU A 116 -1.98 15.71 -3.04
N HIS A 117 -2.15 14.85 -4.05
CA HIS A 117 -1.16 13.84 -4.46
C HIS A 117 -0.70 12.93 -3.29
N LEU A 118 -1.61 12.68 -2.35
CA LEU A 118 -1.47 11.68 -1.30
C LEU A 118 -1.97 10.31 -1.75
N LEU A 119 -2.67 10.23 -2.89
CA LEU A 119 -3.03 9.02 -3.62
C LEU A 119 -2.65 9.17 -5.08
N VAL A 120 -2.28 8.05 -5.71
CA VAL A 120 -1.92 7.96 -7.11
C VAL A 120 -2.87 7.00 -7.84
N HIS A 121 -3.39 7.42 -8.99
CA HIS A 121 -4.22 6.57 -9.82
C HIS A 121 -3.42 5.41 -10.42
N ALA A 122 -4.06 4.26 -10.60
CA ALA A 122 -3.39 3.06 -11.12
C ALA A 122 -2.88 3.21 -12.58
N TRP A 123 -3.42 4.17 -13.33
CA TRP A 123 -3.00 4.47 -14.71
C TRP A 123 -1.99 5.62 -14.79
N ASP A 124 -1.57 6.17 -13.65
CA ASP A 124 -0.54 7.19 -13.62
C ASP A 124 0.81 6.58 -13.98
N THR A 125 1.53 7.23 -14.89
CA THR A 125 2.83 6.76 -15.40
C THR A 125 4.00 7.61 -14.90
N ARG A 126 3.69 8.66 -14.11
CA ARG A 126 4.70 9.50 -13.46
C ARG A 126 5.57 8.67 -12.51
N THR A 127 6.81 9.10 -12.39
CA THR A 127 7.76 8.58 -11.40
C THR A 127 7.39 9.05 -9.99
N TYR A 128 7.89 8.36 -8.96
CA TYR A 128 7.66 8.79 -7.58
C TYR A 128 8.18 10.21 -7.30
N ALA A 129 9.32 10.57 -7.90
CA ALA A 129 9.91 11.90 -7.74
C ALA A 129 9.02 13.01 -8.31
N GLU A 130 8.40 12.78 -9.48
CA GLU A 130 7.45 13.72 -10.09
C GLU A 130 6.19 13.87 -9.22
N VAL A 131 5.58 12.76 -8.79
CA VAL A 131 4.42 12.79 -7.89
C VAL A 131 4.76 13.49 -6.57
N ALA A 132 5.95 13.25 -6.01
CA ALA A 132 6.41 13.90 -4.80
C ALA A 132 6.62 15.41 -4.98
N ALA A 133 7.04 15.85 -6.16
CA ALA A 133 7.14 17.27 -6.50
C ALA A 133 5.76 17.92 -6.58
N ASP A 134 4.83 17.32 -7.32
CA ASP A 134 3.45 17.82 -7.46
C ASP A 134 2.75 17.89 -6.09
N ARG A 135 2.96 16.90 -5.22
CA ARG A 135 2.50 16.92 -3.82
C ARG A 135 3.03 18.13 -3.05
N ARG A 136 4.34 18.41 -3.14
CA ARG A 136 4.92 19.57 -2.44
C ARG A 136 4.31 20.87 -2.91
N GLU A 137 4.08 21.00 -4.22
CA GLU A 137 3.43 22.16 -4.82
C GLU A 137 1.97 22.31 -4.35
N ALA A 138 1.18 21.23 -4.40
CA ALA A 138 -0.21 21.22 -3.96
C ALA A 138 -0.36 21.61 -2.47
N LEU A 139 0.49 21.06 -1.60
CA LEU A 139 0.48 21.38 -0.17
C LEU A 139 0.90 22.83 0.10
N ALA A 140 1.91 23.34 -0.61
CA ALA A 140 2.31 24.74 -0.50
C ALA A 140 1.19 25.69 -0.96
N GLY A 141 0.49 25.35 -2.04
CA GLY A 141 -0.66 26.10 -2.54
C GLY A 141 -1.80 26.18 -1.53
N TRP A 142 -2.13 25.06 -0.86
CA TRP A 142 -3.15 25.01 0.18
C TRP A 142 -2.85 25.98 1.33
N HIS A 143 -1.60 25.99 1.82
CA HIS A 143 -1.19 26.89 2.88
C HIS A 143 -1.30 28.37 2.47
N ALA A 144 -0.93 28.71 1.23
CA ALA A 144 -1.05 30.06 0.72
C ALA A 144 -2.51 30.53 0.62
N GLU A 145 -3.43 29.64 0.26
CA GLU A 145 -4.86 29.94 0.21
C GLU A 145 -5.43 30.24 1.58
N GLN A 146 -5.14 29.42 2.59
CA GLN A 146 -5.60 29.65 3.97
C GLN A 146 -5.09 30.96 4.57
N VAL A 147 -3.85 31.35 4.28
CA VAL A 147 -3.30 32.63 4.75
C VAL A 147 -4.06 33.81 4.12
N ARG A 148 -4.47 33.72 2.85
CA ARG A 148 -5.26 34.76 2.19
C ARG A 148 -6.67 34.86 2.77
N GLU A 149 -7.31 33.73 3.08
CA GLU A 149 -8.66 33.73 3.67
C GLU A 149 -8.69 34.27 5.12
N ALA A 150 -7.57 34.14 5.84
CA ALA A 150 -7.45 34.62 7.21
C ALA A 150 -7.06 36.11 7.34
N SER A 151 -6.69 36.78 6.24
CA SER A 151 -6.25 38.19 6.20
C SER A 151 -7.36 39.13 5.80
#